data_AF-A0A497ACP8-F1
#
_entry.id   AF-A0A497ACP8-F1
#
_cell.length_a   1.000
_cell.length_b   1.000
_cell.length_c   1.000
_cell.angle_alpha   90.00
_cell.angle_beta   90.00
_cell.angle_gamma   90.00
#
_symmetry.space_group_name_H-M   'P 1'
#
loop_
_entity.id
_entity.type
_entity.pdbx_description
1 polymer ?
#
loop_
_entity_poly.entity_id
_entity_poly.type
_entity_poly.pdbx_seq_one_letter_code
_entity_poly.pdbx_strand_id
1 'polypeptide(L)'
;MKKWLVASGLVLALLLAVVPVAGAEGIRGMGELHAWGDGIAGVRGNGEVTVTGNGVLYFRDLAGDAKWSVSGDGERRDLPGGWITYYGFDGTFKAQGSRITVALSGYDVELWAEGRGVALLYGNGEYEVNGHHFFWRSDFEPIRLEAPSQ
;
A
#
# COMPACT_ATOMS: atom_id res chain seq x y z
N MET A 1 19.45 3.54 -17.67
CA MET A 1 19.63 3.22 -16.23
C MET A 1 19.22 4.34 -15.25
N LYS A 2 18.88 5.58 -15.67
CA LYS A 2 18.74 6.72 -14.73
C LYS A 2 17.29 7.16 -14.42
N LYS A 3 16.30 6.84 -15.27
CA LYS A 3 14.89 7.24 -15.07
C LYS A 3 14.17 6.42 -13.98
N TRP A 4 14.55 5.16 -13.81
CA TRP A 4 13.88 4.22 -12.91
C TRP A 4 14.21 4.52 -11.43
N LEU A 5 15.44 4.98 -11.14
CA LEU A 5 15.85 5.40 -9.80
C LEU A 5 15.09 6.65 -9.30
N VAL A 6 14.76 7.59 -10.19
CA VAL A 6 14.05 8.82 -9.81
C VAL A 6 12.57 8.51 -9.53
N ALA A 7 11.93 7.67 -10.34
CA ALA A 7 10.56 7.23 -10.11
C ALA A 7 10.43 6.44 -8.79
N SER A 8 11.35 5.50 -8.52
CA SER A 8 11.36 4.76 -7.25
C SER A 8 11.62 5.65 -6.04
N GLY A 9 12.52 6.63 -6.15
CA GLY A 9 12.77 7.60 -5.07
C GLY A 9 11.53 8.43 -4.71
N LEU A 10 10.72 8.82 -5.70
CA LEU A 10 9.49 9.58 -5.48
C LEU A 10 8.41 8.74 -4.76
N VAL A 11 8.22 7.49 -5.17
CA VAL A 11 7.26 6.57 -4.52
C VAL A 11 7.64 6.35 -3.07
N LEU A 12 8.92 6.06 -2.78
CA LEU A 12 9.43 5.93 -1.43
C LEU A 12 9.21 7.19 -0.58
N ALA A 13 9.43 8.38 -1.15
CA ALA A 13 9.18 9.64 -0.46
C ALA A 13 7.70 9.84 -0.11
N LEU A 14 6.79 9.50 -1.04
CA LEU A 14 5.34 9.56 -0.80
C LEU A 14 4.90 8.59 0.31
N LEU A 15 5.41 7.36 0.31
CA LEU A 15 5.10 6.36 1.35
C LEU A 15 5.60 6.79 2.73
N LEU A 16 6.72 7.52 2.80
CA LEU A 16 7.24 8.07 4.05
C LEU A 16 6.47 9.30 4.53
N ALA A 17 5.92 10.11 3.63
CA ALA A 17 5.20 11.34 3.95
C ALA A 17 3.83 11.08 4.60
N VAL A 18 3.27 9.87 4.47
CA VAL A 18 2.01 9.52 5.15
C VAL A 18 2.28 9.31 6.65
N VAL A 19 2.12 10.38 7.43
CA VAL A 19 2.25 10.35 8.89
C VAL A 19 1.02 9.72 9.53
N PRO A 20 1.15 8.71 10.39
CA PRO A 20 0.06 8.32 11.26
C PRO A 20 -0.18 9.48 12.24
N VAL A 21 -1.36 10.10 12.21
CA VAL A 21 -1.75 11.04 13.25
C VAL A 21 -1.94 10.25 14.54
N ALA A 22 -0.91 10.24 15.38
CA ALA A 22 -0.98 9.77 16.75
C ALA A 22 -1.77 10.78 17.58
N GLY A 23 -3.09 10.74 17.49
CA GLY A 23 -3.91 11.77 18.15
C GLY A 23 -5.42 11.63 18.03
N ALA A 24 -5.95 10.43 17.77
CA ALA A 24 -7.37 10.17 17.96
C ALA A 24 -7.51 9.05 18.99
N GLU A 25 -7.90 9.46 20.20
CA GLU A 25 -8.42 8.57 21.23
C GLU A 25 -9.50 7.66 20.64
N GLY A 26 -9.33 6.35 20.81
CA GLY A 26 -10.47 5.44 21.01
C GLY A 26 -11.51 5.24 19.89
N ILE A 27 -11.28 5.59 18.62
CA ILE A 27 -12.15 5.07 17.55
C ILE A 27 -11.67 3.66 17.19
N ARG A 28 -12.47 2.65 17.57
CA ARG A 28 -12.31 1.22 17.25
C ARG A 28 -12.60 0.96 15.76
N GLY A 29 -11.91 1.67 14.87
CA GLY A 29 -12.09 1.51 13.43
C GLY A 29 -11.24 0.38 12.87
N MET A 30 -11.88 -0.73 12.52
CA MET A 30 -11.37 -1.63 11.47
C MET A 30 -12.03 -1.19 10.18
N GLY A 31 -11.23 -0.94 9.14
CA GLY A 31 -11.71 -0.61 7.81
C GLY A 31 -11.28 -1.68 6.81
N GLU A 32 -12.13 -1.92 5.82
CA GLU A 32 -11.82 -2.72 4.65
C GLU A 32 -11.65 -1.78 3.45
N LEU A 33 -10.58 -2.01 2.67
CA LEU A 33 -10.30 -1.33 1.41
C LEU A 33 -10.12 -2.36 0.32
N HIS A 34 -10.83 -2.17 -0.78
CA HIS A 34 -10.56 -2.85 -2.04
C HIS A 34 -10.33 -1.79 -3.12
N ALA A 35 -9.28 -1.93 -3.91
CA ALA A 35 -8.77 -0.92 -4.81
C ALA A 35 -8.33 -1.58 -6.12
N TRP A 36 -8.74 -1.03 -7.26
CA TRP A 36 -8.35 -1.51 -8.59
C TRP A 36 -7.99 -0.37 -9.53
N GLY A 37 -6.86 -0.45 -10.23
CA GLY A 37 -6.53 0.50 -11.27
C GLY A 37 -5.05 0.55 -11.64
N ASP A 38 -4.67 1.67 -12.25
CA ASP A 38 -3.30 1.96 -12.68
C ASP A 38 -2.72 3.12 -11.86
N GLY A 39 -1.45 3.00 -11.49
CA GLY A 39 -0.72 4.01 -10.74
C GLY A 39 -0.06 3.44 -9.49
N ILE A 40 -0.26 4.10 -8.35
CA ILE A 40 0.28 3.71 -7.05
C ILE A 40 -0.89 3.36 -6.13
N ALA A 41 -0.91 2.13 -5.63
CA ALA A 41 -1.76 1.74 -4.52
C ALA A 41 -0.87 1.29 -3.36
N GLY A 42 -1.06 1.88 -2.18
CA GLY A 42 -0.28 1.52 -1.01
C GLY A 42 -1.02 1.73 0.29
N VAL A 43 -0.64 0.94 1.29
CA VAL A 43 -1.18 0.98 2.64
C VAL A 43 -0.05 0.98 3.67
N ARG A 44 -0.31 1.65 4.79
CA ARG A 44 0.54 1.62 5.96
C ARG A 44 -0.32 1.46 7.20
N GLY A 45 -0.04 0.44 8.01
CA GLY A 45 -0.87 0.18 9.19
C GLY A 45 -0.62 -1.16 9.86
N ASN A 46 -1.64 -1.60 10.59
CA ASN A 46 -1.72 -2.91 11.23
C ASN A 46 -2.87 -3.68 10.60
N GLY A 47 -2.66 -4.94 10.25
CA GLY A 47 -3.70 -5.75 9.62
C GLY A 47 -3.15 -6.70 8.57
N GLU A 48 -4.00 -7.02 7.60
CA GLU A 48 -3.69 -7.87 6.46
C GLU A 48 -3.77 -7.04 5.16
N VAL A 49 -2.88 -7.35 4.23
CA VAL A 49 -2.85 -6.75 2.89
C VAL A 49 -2.52 -7.82 1.87
N THR A 50 -3.27 -7.82 0.78
CA THR A 50 -2.96 -8.52 -0.46
C THR A 50 -2.85 -7.49 -1.57
N VAL A 51 -1.77 -7.55 -2.35
CA VAL A 51 -1.63 -6.74 -3.56
C VAL A 51 -1.24 -7.62 -4.74
N THR A 52 -1.91 -7.41 -5.86
CA THR A 52 -1.66 -8.07 -7.14
C THR A 52 -1.44 -7.03 -8.22
N GLY A 53 -0.74 -7.43 -9.28
CA GLY A 53 -0.56 -6.61 -10.47
C GLY A 53 0.89 -6.57 -10.94
N ASN A 54 1.17 -5.57 -11.77
CA ASN A 54 2.44 -5.43 -12.48
C ASN A 54 3.17 -4.17 -12.04
N GLY A 55 4.51 -4.20 -11.95
CA GLY A 55 5.35 -3.01 -11.82
C GLY A 55 6.46 -3.11 -10.78
N VAL A 56 6.43 -2.25 -9.76
CA VAL A 56 7.42 -2.24 -8.66
C VAL A 56 6.71 -2.32 -7.32
N LEU A 57 6.91 -3.42 -6.62
CA LEU A 57 6.39 -3.65 -5.27
C LEU A 57 7.39 -3.12 -4.23
N TYR A 58 6.89 -2.42 -3.22
CA TYR A 58 7.63 -1.95 -2.06
C TYR A 58 7.01 -2.54 -0.80
N PHE A 59 7.83 -3.11 0.07
CA PHE A 59 7.41 -3.65 1.36
C PHE A 59 8.37 -3.22 2.46
N ARG A 60 7.84 -2.92 3.64
CA ARG A 60 8.61 -2.67 4.85
C ARG A 60 7.84 -3.16 6.07
N ASP A 61 8.53 -3.88 6.94
CA ASP A 61 8.06 -4.22 8.27
C ASP A 61 8.89 -3.47 9.31
N LEU A 62 8.26 -2.56 10.05
CA LEU A 62 8.90 -1.78 11.10
C LEU A 62 8.80 -2.43 12.49
N ALA A 63 7.86 -3.35 12.70
CA ALA A 63 7.67 -4.02 13.99
C ALA A 63 8.49 -5.33 14.07
N GLY A 64 8.85 -5.92 12.93
CA GLY A 64 9.57 -7.18 12.84
C GLY A 64 8.68 -8.40 13.12
N ASP A 65 7.36 -8.24 13.04
CA ASP A 65 6.35 -9.26 13.35
C ASP A 65 5.57 -9.75 12.12
N ALA A 66 5.86 -9.21 10.93
CA ALA A 66 5.08 -9.49 9.75
C ALA A 66 5.33 -10.90 9.20
N LYS A 67 4.23 -11.61 8.91
CA LYS A 67 4.24 -12.82 8.08
C LYS A 67 3.86 -12.42 6.66
N TRP A 68 4.68 -12.78 5.68
CA TRP A 68 4.44 -12.40 4.30
C TRP A 68 4.87 -13.47 3.31
N SER A 69 4.30 -13.43 2.12
CA SER A 69 4.63 -14.31 1.01
C SER A 69 4.55 -13.56 -0.31
N VAL A 70 5.27 -14.06 -1.30
CA VAL A 70 5.28 -13.54 -2.66
C VAL A 70 5.15 -14.71 -3.63
N SER A 71 4.36 -14.54 -4.68
CA SER A 71 4.25 -15.48 -5.80
C SER A 71 4.23 -14.70 -7.11
N GLY A 72 4.88 -15.23 -8.14
CA GLY A 72 5.05 -14.56 -9.42
C GLY A 72 6.51 -14.18 -9.69
N ASP A 73 6.70 -13.27 -10.64
CA ASP A 73 8.01 -12.84 -11.11
C ASP A 73 8.45 -11.50 -10.49
N GLY A 74 9.75 -11.22 -10.53
CA GLY A 74 10.34 -9.96 -10.11
C GLY A 74 11.72 -10.10 -9.47
N GLU A 75 12.58 -9.10 -9.67
CA GLU A 75 13.91 -9.06 -9.05
C GLU A 75 13.81 -8.45 -7.64
N ARG A 76 13.98 -9.30 -6.62
CA ARG A 76 14.06 -8.84 -5.23
C ARG A 76 15.34 -8.03 -4.99
N ARG A 77 15.19 -6.89 -4.31
CA ARG A 77 16.29 -6.10 -3.74
C ARG A 77 15.96 -5.64 -2.34
N ASP A 78 16.92 -5.79 -1.43
CA ASP A 78 16.86 -5.18 -0.11
C ASP A 78 17.51 -3.79 -0.18
N LEU A 79 16.79 -2.78 0.30
CA LEU A 79 17.20 -1.38 0.32
C LEU A 79 17.45 -0.90 1.77
N PRO A 80 18.22 0.19 1.97
CA PRO A 80 18.46 0.74 3.30
C PRO A 80 17.16 1.04 4.07
N GLY A 81 17.22 0.90 5.40
CA GLY A 81 16.08 1.19 6.27
C GLY A 81 15.06 0.04 6.36
N GLY A 82 15.38 -1.17 5.89
CA GLY A 82 14.52 -2.35 6.00
C GLY A 82 13.46 -2.45 4.89
N TRP A 83 13.67 -1.72 3.79
CA TRP A 83 12.81 -1.83 2.61
C TRP A 83 13.17 -3.05 1.79
N ILE A 84 12.15 -3.76 1.33
CA ILE A 84 12.26 -4.82 0.34
C ILE A 84 11.53 -4.31 -0.90
N THR A 85 12.11 -4.50 -2.08
CA THR A 85 11.53 -4.07 -3.36
C THR A 85 11.61 -5.19 -4.37
N TYR A 86 10.57 -5.37 -5.18
CA TYR A 86 10.59 -6.26 -6.34
C TYR A 86 10.44 -5.43 -7.61
N TYR A 87 11.49 -5.41 -8.44
CA TYR A 87 11.47 -4.71 -9.73
C TYR A 87 10.97 -5.63 -10.84
N GLY A 88 10.08 -5.13 -11.69
CA GLY A 88 9.42 -5.98 -12.69
C GLY A 88 8.53 -7.03 -12.02
N PHE A 89 7.89 -6.64 -10.92
CA PHE A 89 6.93 -7.48 -10.21
C PHE A 89 5.76 -7.80 -11.14
N ASP A 90 5.39 -9.07 -11.22
CA ASP A 90 4.18 -9.56 -11.89
C ASP A 90 3.68 -10.73 -11.05
N GLY A 91 2.71 -10.47 -10.17
CA GLY A 91 2.24 -11.51 -9.26
C GLY A 91 1.41 -11.02 -8.09
N THR A 92 1.51 -11.75 -6.99
CA THR A 92 0.77 -11.52 -5.74
C THR A 92 1.72 -11.42 -4.55
N PHE A 93 1.51 -10.41 -3.73
CA PHE A 93 2.16 -10.25 -2.43
C PHE A 93 1.11 -10.22 -1.34
N LYS A 94 1.36 -10.96 -0.25
CA LYS A 94 0.49 -11.02 0.93
C LYS A 94 1.31 -10.70 2.16
N ALA A 95 0.79 -9.88 3.06
CA ALA A 95 1.40 -9.63 4.36
C ALA A 95 0.36 -9.46 5.46
N GLN A 96 0.69 -9.93 6.65
CA GLN A 96 -0.06 -9.71 7.87
C GLN A 96 0.89 -9.34 9.00
N GLY A 97 0.63 -8.24 9.72
CA GLY A 97 1.50 -7.79 10.80
C GLY A 97 1.14 -6.41 11.33
N SER A 98 2.05 -5.83 12.11
CA SER A 98 1.91 -4.46 12.62
C SER A 98 2.95 -3.52 12.04
N ARG A 99 2.60 -2.25 11.88
CA ARG A 99 3.46 -1.20 11.30
C ARG A 99 4.05 -1.61 9.94
N ILE A 100 3.31 -2.37 9.16
CA ILE A 100 3.69 -2.75 7.79
C ILE A 100 3.40 -1.61 6.83
N THR A 101 4.21 -1.51 5.78
CA THR A 101 3.97 -0.66 4.62
C THR A 101 4.08 -1.50 3.37
N VAL A 102 3.04 -1.51 2.54
CA VAL A 102 3.01 -2.21 1.25
C VAL A 102 2.55 -1.23 0.20
N ALA A 103 3.21 -1.21 -0.95
CA ALA A 103 2.74 -0.43 -2.09
C ALA A 103 3.16 -1.07 -3.40
N LEU A 104 2.29 -0.99 -4.41
CA LEU A 104 2.61 -1.37 -5.78
C LEU A 104 2.45 -0.14 -6.67
N SER A 105 3.50 0.14 -7.45
CA SER A 105 3.46 1.14 -8.52
C SER A 105 3.53 0.45 -9.88
N GLY A 106 2.47 0.58 -10.68
CA GLY A 106 2.41 0.07 -12.04
C GLY A 106 0.99 0.00 -12.59
N TYR A 107 0.60 -1.13 -13.16
CA TYR A 107 -0.66 -1.31 -13.89
C TYR A 107 -1.35 -2.63 -13.54
N ASP A 108 -2.65 -2.71 -13.79
CA ASP A 108 -3.52 -3.81 -13.35
C ASP A 108 -3.35 -4.08 -11.84
N VAL A 109 -3.24 -3.00 -11.05
CA VAL A 109 -3.04 -3.08 -9.62
C VAL A 109 -4.37 -3.38 -8.95
N GLU A 110 -4.40 -4.44 -8.16
CA GLU A 110 -5.49 -4.72 -7.23
C GLU A 110 -4.91 -4.79 -5.82
N LEU A 111 -5.48 -4.01 -4.90
CA LEU A 111 -5.08 -3.96 -3.50
C LEU A 111 -6.32 -4.25 -2.65
N TRP A 112 -6.20 -5.25 -1.79
CA TRP A 112 -7.13 -5.52 -0.70
C TRP A 112 -6.41 -5.34 0.63
N ALA A 113 -7.03 -4.64 1.57
CA ALA A 113 -6.50 -4.47 2.91
C ALA A 113 -7.60 -4.41 3.96
N GLU A 114 -7.36 -5.07 5.08
CA GLU A 114 -8.24 -5.02 6.25
C GLU A 114 -7.41 -4.67 7.48
N GLY A 115 -7.87 -3.69 8.26
CA GLY A 115 -7.28 -3.36 9.55
C GLY A 115 -7.35 -1.88 9.87
N ARG A 116 -6.29 -1.37 10.50
CA ARG A 116 -6.17 0.05 10.89
C ARG A 116 -4.95 0.67 10.25
N GLY A 117 -5.17 1.73 9.49
CA GLY A 117 -4.08 2.38 8.79
C GLY A 117 -4.52 3.53 7.89
N VAL A 118 -3.63 3.84 6.97
CA VAL A 118 -3.77 4.88 5.96
C VAL A 118 -3.45 4.27 4.60
N ALA A 119 -4.22 4.63 3.60
CA ALA A 119 -4.01 4.24 2.21
C ALA A 119 -3.64 5.45 1.36
N LEU A 120 -2.81 5.20 0.35
CA LEU A 120 -2.42 6.14 -0.68
C LEU A 120 -2.81 5.52 -2.02
N LEU A 121 -3.72 6.18 -2.72
CA LEU A 121 -4.14 5.81 -4.07
C LEU A 121 -3.83 7.00 -4.98
N TYR A 122 -3.05 6.79 -6.03
CA TYR A 122 -2.68 7.83 -6.97
C TYR A 122 -2.63 7.26 -8.38
N GLY A 123 -3.38 7.86 -9.30
CA GLY A 123 -3.44 7.39 -10.68
C GLY A 123 -4.88 7.43 -11.18
N ASN A 124 -5.33 6.34 -11.79
CA ASN A 124 -6.70 6.17 -12.26
C ASN A 124 -7.22 4.81 -11.82
N GLY A 125 -8.40 4.79 -11.21
CA GLY A 125 -8.98 3.55 -10.72
C GLY A 125 -10.23 3.78 -9.89
N GLU A 126 -10.68 2.69 -9.31
CA GLU A 126 -11.88 2.55 -8.50
C GLU A 126 -11.48 1.97 -7.14
N TYR A 127 -12.16 2.40 -6.09
CA TYR A 127 -11.95 1.81 -4.77
C TYR A 127 -13.22 1.77 -3.96
N GLU A 128 -13.34 0.72 -3.17
CA GLU A 128 -14.35 0.53 -2.17
C GLU A 128 -13.73 0.66 -0.78
N VAL A 129 -14.32 1.50 0.08
CA VAL A 129 -14.01 1.53 1.52
C VAL A 129 -15.28 1.24 2.28
N ASN A 130 -15.29 0.16 3.07
CA ASN A 130 -16.44 -0.27 3.87
C ASN A 130 -17.76 -0.32 3.08
N GLY A 131 -17.76 -0.84 1.86
CA GLY A 131 -18.97 -0.92 1.01
C GLY A 131 -19.30 0.36 0.23
N HIS A 132 -18.53 1.44 0.38
CA HIS A 132 -18.73 2.68 -0.35
C HIS A 132 -17.76 2.80 -1.52
N HIS A 133 -18.30 2.94 -2.72
CA HIS A 133 -17.54 3.01 -3.95
C HIS A 133 -17.17 4.45 -4.33
N PHE A 134 -15.92 4.65 -4.73
CA PHE A 134 -15.33 5.93 -5.11
C PHE A 134 -14.38 5.74 -6.31
N PHE A 135 -13.96 6.85 -6.91
CA PHE A 135 -12.91 6.88 -7.92
C PHE A 135 -11.70 7.59 -7.34
N TRP A 136 -10.49 7.03 -7.49
CA TRP A 136 -9.28 7.82 -7.24
C TRP A 136 -8.82 8.45 -8.54
N ARG A 137 -8.43 9.72 -8.45
CA ARG A 137 -7.87 10.48 -9.58
C ARG A 137 -6.48 10.98 -9.19
N SER A 138 -5.85 11.76 -10.06
CA SER A 138 -4.48 12.24 -9.85
C SER A 138 -4.36 13.34 -8.79
N ASP A 139 -5.39 13.54 -7.97
CA ASP A 139 -5.41 14.40 -6.80
C ASP A 139 -4.97 13.61 -5.56
N PHE A 140 -3.93 14.13 -4.89
CA PHE A 140 -3.39 13.50 -3.69
C PHE A 140 -4.35 13.69 -2.50
N GLU A 141 -5.20 12.71 -2.22
CA GLU A 141 -5.95 12.64 -0.96
C GLU A 141 -5.66 11.32 -0.23
N PRO A 142 -5.02 11.36 0.96
CA PRO A 142 -4.79 10.16 1.76
C PRO A 142 -6.13 9.63 2.31
N ILE A 143 -6.38 8.34 2.12
CA ILE A 143 -7.59 7.67 2.57
C ILE A 143 -7.35 7.06 3.95
N ARG A 144 -8.25 7.31 4.90
CA ARG A 144 -8.18 6.71 6.23
C ARG A 144 -9.01 5.43 6.28
N LEU A 145 -8.42 4.38 6.82
CA LEU A 145 -9.12 3.13 7.11
C LEU A 145 -9.64 3.22 8.55
N GLU A 146 -10.89 3.66 8.68
CA GLU A 146 -11.64 3.76 9.93
C GLU A 146 -13.01 3.07 9.76
N ALA A 147 -13.66 2.66 10.85
CA ALA A 147 -15.01 2.10 10.78
C ALA A 147 -16.02 3.22 10.42
N PRO A 148 -17.14 2.88 9.74
CA PRO A 148 -18.20 3.85 9.50
C PRO A 148 -18.72 4.42 10.82
N SER A 149 -18.90 5.75 10.87
CA SER A 149 -19.56 6.43 11.98
C SER A 149 -21.02 5.96 12.05
N GLN A 150 -21.44 5.45 13.22
CA GLN A 150 -22.86 5.18 13.50
C GLN A 150 -23.68 6.46 13.63
#